data_AF-A0A9P8BCM8-F1
#
_entry.id   AF-A0A9P8BCM8-F1
#
_cell.length_a   1.000
_cell.length_b   1.000
_cell.length_c   1.000
_cell.angle_alpha   90.00
_cell.angle_beta   90.00
_cell.angle_gamma   90.00
#
_symmetry.space_group_name_H-M   'P 1'
#
loop_
_entity.id
_entity.type
_entity.pdbx_description
1 polymer ?
#
loop_
_entity_poly.entity_id
_entity_poly.type
_entity_poly.pdbx_seq_one_letter_code
_entity_poly.pdbx_strand_id
1 'polypeptide(L)'
;MPFLVNGFIGSNVYSAVYEHSGWRWGYGMFAILVPASLSPLIITLAWAQRKAKKMGLLGDSRVDELKRSPMTVAKDFAEDLDVVGLLLLAGGWACLLVPITLASSTPHKFASGNMIAMLVIGPILLVVFIFWELKFAKEPVVAWRFLRNRNIVGAALIGLCVRTTPL
;
A
#
# COMPACT_ATOMS: atom_id res chain seq x y z
N MET A 1 21.42 -2.29 -14.54
CA MET A 1 20.91 -3.25 -15.54
C MET A 1 19.58 -3.96 -15.23
N PRO A 2 18.99 -3.99 -14.01
CA PRO A 2 17.64 -4.55 -13.83
C PRO A 2 16.49 -3.62 -14.28
N PHE A 3 16.68 -2.30 -14.23
CA PHE A 3 15.64 -1.32 -14.62
C PHE A 3 15.30 -1.32 -16.10
N LEU A 4 16.28 -1.53 -16.97
CA LEU A 4 16.06 -1.62 -18.42
C LEU A 4 15.19 -2.84 -18.76
N VAL A 5 15.52 -3.99 -18.17
CA VAL A 5 14.77 -5.24 -18.37
C VAL A 5 13.32 -5.11 -17.86
N ASN A 6 13.12 -4.54 -16.67
CA ASN A 6 11.77 -4.27 -16.17
C ASN A 6 10.99 -3.26 -17.01
N GLY A 7 11.66 -2.26 -17.58
CA GLY A 7 11.04 -1.30 -18.49
C GLY A 7 10.52 -1.96 -19.77
N PHE A 8 11.35 -2.76 -20.44
CA PHE A 8 10.97 -3.43 -21.69
C PHE A 8 9.92 -4.54 -21.50
N ILE A 9 10.06 -5.35 -20.45
CA ILE A 9 9.06 -6.38 -20.12
C ILE A 9 7.75 -5.73 -19.71
N GLY A 10 7.81 -4.69 -18.87
CA GLY A 10 6.63 -3.96 -18.41
C GLY A 10 5.87 -3.29 -19.55
N SER A 11 6.56 -2.64 -20.50
CA SER A 11 5.92 -2.03 -21.66
C SER A 11 5.26 -3.07 -22.57
N ASN A 12 5.89 -4.22 -22.79
CA ASN A 12 5.33 -5.28 -23.63
C ASN A 12 4.07 -5.90 -23.01
N VAL A 13 4.11 -6.17 -21.70
CA VAL A 13 2.95 -6.67 -20.95
C VAL A 13 1.82 -5.63 -20.94
N TYR A 14 2.13 -4.35 -20.76
CA TYR A 14 1.14 -3.27 -20.81
C TYR A 14 0.44 -3.22 -22.17
N SER A 15 1.20 -3.24 -23.26
CA SER A 15 0.63 -3.23 -24.62
C SER A 15 -0.26 -4.44 -24.88
N ALA A 16 0.18 -5.64 -24.49
CA ALA A 16 -0.60 -6.87 -24.67
C ALA A 16 -1.92 -6.87 -23.88
N VAL A 17 -1.90 -6.38 -22.63
CA VAL A 17 -3.12 -6.26 -21.81
C VAL A 17 -4.05 -5.19 -22.36
N TYR A 18 -3.50 -4.06 -22.84
CA TYR A 18 -4.29 -3.00 -23.45
C TYR A 18 -5.00 -3.45 -24.72
N GLU A 19 -4.32 -4.22 -25.57
CA GLU A 19 -4.84 -4.69 -26.86
C GLU A 19 -5.87 -5.81 -26.73
N HIS A 20 -5.70 -6.74 -25.79
CA HIS A 20 -6.56 -7.94 -25.71
C HIS A 20 -7.59 -7.95 -24.58
N SER A 21 -7.40 -7.19 -23.50
CA SER A 21 -8.23 -7.35 -22.28
C SER A 21 -8.67 -6.04 -21.63
N GLY A 22 -8.06 -4.91 -21.98
CA GLY A 22 -8.43 -3.59 -21.49
C GLY A 22 -8.02 -3.34 -20.03
N TRP A 23 -8.19 -2.10 -19.58
CA TRP A 23 -7.69 -1.60 -18.31
C TRP A 23 -8.27 -2.31 -17.06
N ARG A 24 -9.51 -2.83 -17.16
CA ARG A 24 -10.20 -3.53 -16.06
C ARG A 24 -9.50 -4.85 -15.72
N TRP A 25 -9.07 -5.59 -16.74
CA TRP A 25 -8.30 -6.82 -16.57
C TRP A 25 -6.89 -6.56 -16.06
N GLY A 26 -6.30 -5.40 -16.37
CA GLY A 26 -5.05 -4.95 -15.75
C GLY A 26 -5.14 -4.93 -14.23
N TYR A 27 -6.17 -4.30 -13.66
CA TYR A 27 -6.38 -4.30 -12.20
C TYR A 27 -6.68 -5.71 -11.65
N GLY A 28 -7.45 -6.53 -12.36
CA GLY A 28 -7.73 -7.91 -11.97
C GLY A 28 -6.47 -8.80 -11.93
N MET A 29 -5.57 -8.65 -12.90
CA MET A 29 -4.30 -9.37 -12.94
C MET A 29 -3.42 -9.02 -11.72
N PHE A 30 -3.31 -7.74 -11.36
CA PHE A 30 -2.57 -7.33 -10.17
C PHE A 30 -3.19 -7.88 -8.88
N ALA A 31 -4.52 -7.92 -8.78
CA ALA A 31 -5.22 -8.48 -7.62
C ALA A 31 -4.91 -9.97 -7.39
N ILE A 32 -4.52 -10.72 -8.42
CA ILE A 32 -4.11 -12.13 -8.32
C ILE A 32 -2.59 -12.27 -8.13
N LEU A 33 -1.79 -11.53 -8.92
CA LEU A 33 -0.33 -11.63 -8.90
C LEU A 33 0.28 -11.19 -7.57
N VAL A 34 -0.26 -10.12 -6.97
CA VAL A 34 0.24 -9.60 -5.68
C VAL A 34 0.13 -10.65 -4.57
N PRO A 35 -1.05 -11.22 -4.26
CA PRO A 35 -1.12 -12.27 -3.24
C PRO A 35 -0.38 -13.54 -3.65
N ALA A 36 -0.37 -13.92 -4.93
CA ALA A 36 0.38 -15.10 -5.39
C ALA A 36 1.89 -14.95 -5.12
N SER A 37 2.47 -13.80 -5.43
CA SER A 37 3.90 -13.51 -5.20
C SER A 37 4.24 -13.33 -3.71
N LEU A 38 3.31 -12.78 -2.91
CA LEU A 38 3.48 -12.63 -1.45
C LEU A 38 3.25 -13.93 -0.69
N SER A 39 2.44 -14.86 -1.23
CA SER A 39 2.10 -16.12 -0.57
C SER A 39 3.31 -16.94 -0.08
N PRO A 40 4.40 -17.16 -0.86
CA PRO A 40 5.56 -17.90 -0.34
C PRO A 40 6.25 -17.18 0.82
N LEU A 41 6.31 -15.84 0.80
CA LEU A 41 6.88 -15.06 1.90
C LEU A 41 6.02 -15.18 3.17
N ILE A 42 4.69 -15.07 3.02
CA ILE A 42 3.76 -15.22 4.14
C ILE A 42 3.81 -16.63 4.71
N ILE A 43 3.83 -17.66 3.85
CA ILE A 43 3.91 -19.06 4.25
C ILE A 43 5.22 -19.34 5.01
N THR A 44 6.36 -18.89 4.47
CA THR A 44 7.66 -19.09 5.12
C THR A 44 7.74 -18.37 6.47
N LEU A 45 7.24 -17.14 6.57
CA LEU A 45 7.17 -16.41 7.83
C LEU A 45 6.23 -17.08 8.83
N ALA A 46 5.04 -17.53 8.39
CA ALA A 46 4.09 -18.25 9.24
C ALA A 46 4.68 -19.57 9.75
N TRP A 47 5.43 -20.28 8.91
CA TRP A 47 6.15 -21.48 9.32
C TRP A 47 7.24 -21.18 10.35
N ALA A 48 8.04 -20.13 10.14
CA ALA A 48 9.05 -19.68 11.07
C ALA A 48 8.46 -19.25 12.42
N GLN A 49 7.34 -18.51 12.42
CA GLN A 49 6.60 -18.13 13.63
C GLN A 49 6.06 -19.35 14.38
N ARG A 50 5.50 -20.34 13.67
CA ARG A 50 5.05 -21.61 14.27
C ARG A 50 6.23 -22.38 14.89
N LYS A 51 7.37 -22.41 14.22
CA LYS A 51 8.59 -23.07 14.72
C LYS A 51 9.17 -22.36 15.95
N ALA A 52 9.24 -21.02 15.93
CA ALA A 52 9.68 -20.21 17.07
C ALA A 52 8.76 -20.37 18.29
N LYS A 53 7.44 -20.52 18.06
CA LYS A 53 6.45 -20.81 19.11
C LYS A 53 6.69 -22.19 19.74
N LYS A 54 6.97 -23.23 18.93
CA LYS A 54 7.28 -24.56 19.44
C LYS A 54 8.57 -24.63 20.28
N MET A 55 9.49 -23.69 20.06
CA MET A 55 10.76 -23.60 20.81
C MET A 55 10.65 -22.74 22.08
N GLY A 56 9.45 -22.30 22.47
CA GLY A 56 9.23 -21.56 23.73
C GLY A 56 9.79 -20.14 23.77
N LEU A 57 10.25 -19.60 22.62
CA LEU A 57 10.85 -18.27 22.52
C LEU A 57 9.82 -17.12 22.47
N LEU A 58 8.55 -17.46 22.28
CA LEU A 58 7.43 -16.51 22.28
C LEU A 58 6.61 -16.79 23.54
N GLY A 59 6.56 -15.81 24.45
CA GLY A 59 5.86 -15.90 25.72
C GLY A 59 4.43 -16.44 25.59
N ASP A 60 4.00 -17.14 26.64
CA ASP A 60 2.78 -17.93 26.80
C ASP A 60 1.46 -17.21 26.39
N SER A 61 1.48 -15.88 26.31
CA SER A 61 0.32 -15.03 26.03
C SER A 61 -0.39 -15.28 24.68
N ARG A 62 0.27 -15.90 23.68
CA ARG A 62 -0.35 -16.21 22.36
C ARG A 62 -0.86 -17.65 22.23
N VAL A 63 -0.80 -18.45 23.29
CA VAL A 63 -1.27 -19.85 23.27
C VAL A 63 -2.80 -19.91 23.42
N ASP A 64 -3.40 -18.98 24.18
CA ASP A 64 -4.86 -18.84 24.30
C ASP A 64 -5.55 -18.29 23.04
N GLU A 65 -4.85 -17.48 22.24
CA GLU A 65 -5.38 -16.94 20.97
C GLU A 65 -5.59 -18.02 19.89
N LEU A 66 -4.81 -19.12 19.91
CA LEU A 66 -4.90 -20.15 18.86
C LEU A 66 -6.12 -21.08 19.00
N LYS A 67 -6.85 -21.02 20.13
CA LYS A 67 -8.15 -21.68 20.28
C LYS A 67 -9.30 -20.86 19.72
N ARG A 68 -9.04 -19.64 19.22
CA ARG A 68 -10.07 -18.77 18.64
C ARG A 68 -10.36 -19.16 17.19
N SER A 69 -11.63 -19.04 16.82
CA SER A 69 -12.12 -19.29 15.47
C SER A 69 -11.29 -18.52 14.42
N PRO A 70 -10.97 -19.12 13.26
CA PRO A 70 -10.24 -18.43 12.19
C PRO A 70 -10.93 -17.13 11.73
N MET A 71 -12.26 -17.02 11.92
CA MET A 71 -13.02 -15.80 11.66
C MET A 71 -12.67 -14.68 12.64
N THR A 72 -12.39 -15.01 13.91
CA THR A 72 -11.99 -14.03 14.93
C THR A 72 -10.59 -13.51 14.65
N VAL A 73 -9.66 -14.41 14.30
CA VAL A 73 -8.29 -14.03 13.92
C VAL A 73 -8.28 -13.12 12.67
N ALA A 74 -9.12 -13.42 11.67
CA ALA A 74 -9.22 -12.58 10.48
C ALA A 74 -9.80 -11.17 10.78
N LYS A 75 -10.77 -11.08 11.70
CA LYS A 75 -11.33 -9.80 12.15
C LYS A 75 -10.31 -8.99 12.95
N ASP A 76 -9.64 -9.62 13.91
CA ASP A 76 -8.60 -8.99 14.72
C ASP A 76 -7.49 -8.45 13.81
N PHE A 77 -7.06 -9.24 12.81
CA PHE A 77 -6.06 -8.82 11.84
C PHE A 77 -6.54 -7.67 10.93
N ALA A 78 -7.84 -7.63 10.58
CA ALA A 78 -8.41 -6.53 9.80
C ALA A 78 -8.53 -5.24 10.63
N GLU A 79 -8.81 -5.34 11.92
CA GLU A 79 -8.77 -4.21 12.85
C GLU A 79 -7.33 -3.71 13.06
N ASP A 80 -6.36 -4.62 13.20
CA ASP A 80 -4.93 -4.29 13.33
C ASP A 80 -4.34 -3.62 12.08
N LEU A 81 -4.87 -3.94 10.88
CA LEU A 81 -4.47 -3.34 9.62
C LEU A 81 -5.01 -1.92 9.38
N ASP A 82 -5.95 -1.44 10.22
CA ASP A 82 -6.72 -0.21 10.02
C ASP A 82 -7.21 -0.06 8.56
N VAL A 83 -8.03 -1.01 8.10
CA VAL A 83 -8.55 -1.01 6.72
C VAL A 83 -9.25 0.30 6.36
N VAL A 84 -9.92 0.94 7.32
CA VAL A 84 -10.60 2.23 7.10
C VAL A 84 -9.60 3.34 6.85
N GLY A 85 -8.57 3.47 7.69
CA GLY A 85 -7.49 4.42 7.49
C GLY A 85 -6.78 4.18 6.15
N LEU A 86 -6.49 2.92 5.82
CA LEU A 86 -5.83 2.56 4.56
C LEU A 86 -6.68 2.95 3.33
N LEU A 87 -8.01 2.74 3.39
CA LEU A 87 -8.94 3.14 2.33
C LEU A 87 -9.04 4.66 2.18
N LEU A 88 -9.10 5.41 3.29
CA LEU A 88 -9.13 6.87 3.26
C LEU A 88 -7.82 7.45 2.68
N LEU A 89 -6.68 6.91 3.09
CA LEU A 89 -5.36 7.30 2.58
C LEU A 89 -5.22 6.98 1.09
N ALA A 90 -5.51 5.75 0.69
CA ALA A 90 -5.42 5.32 -0.71
C ALA A 90 -6.42 6.09 -1.59
N GLY A 91 -7.66 6.27 -1.13
CA GLY A 91 -8.69 7.02 -1.82
C GLY A 91 -8.37 8.51 -1.96
N GLY A 92 -7.82 9.14 -0.92
CA GLY A 92 -7.39 10.54 -0.94
C GLY A 92 -6.25 10.77 -1.94
N TRP A 93 -5.23 9.91 -1.93
CA TRP A 93 -4.15 9.95 -2.92
C TRP A 93 -4.65 9.63 -4.33
N ALA A 94 -5.54 8.65 -4.51
CA ALA A 94 -6.12 8.35 -5.80
C ALA A 94 -6.90 9.56 -6.35
N CYS A 95 -7.73 10.21 -5.54
CA CYS A 95 -8.47 11.41 -5.94
C CYS A 95 -7.58 12.60 -6.30
N LEU A 96 -6.37 12.70 -5.74
CA LEU A 96 -5.38 13.70 -6.13
C LEU A 96 -4.61 13.32 -7.40
N LEU A 97 -4.15 12.07 -7.49
CA LEU A 97 -3.27 11.61 -8.56
C LEU A 97 -4.02 11.39 -9.89
N VAL A 98 -5.26 10.92 -9.83
CA VAL A 98 -6.10 10.70 -11.02
C VAL A 98 -6.28 11.97 -11.87
N PRO A 99 -6.76 13.11 -11.32
CA PRO A 99 -6.92 14.33 -12.11
C PRO A 99 -5.58 14.89 -12.60
N ILE A 100 -4.51 14.79 -11.80
CA ILE A 100 -3.16 15.22 -12.22
C ILE A 100 -2.68 14.40 -13.42
N THR A 101 -2.85 13.07 -13.37
CA THR A 101 -2.46 12.15 -14.45
C THR A 101 -3.29 12.37 -15.72
N LEU A 102 -4.57 12.68 -15.56
CA LEU A 102 -5.46 12.94 -16.70
C LEU A 102 -5.24 14.34 -17.30
N ALA A 103 -4.90 15.33 -16.47
CA ALA A 103 -4.56 16.68 -16.89
C ALA A 103 -3.26 16.74 -17.72
N SER A 104 -2.31 15.82 -17.53
CA SER A 104 -1.14 15.72 -18.41
C SER A 104 -1.46 15.20 -19.81
N SER A 105 -2.58 14.50 -19.99
CA SER A 105 -2.94 13.81 -21.24
C SER A 105 -3.99 14.55 -22.08
N THR A 106 -4.57 15.65 -21.58
CA THR A 106 -5.68 16.37 -22.24
C THR A 106 -5.31 17.84 -22.48
N PRO A 107 -5.55 18.43 -23.68
CA PRO A 107 -5.24 19.84 -23.96
C PRO A 107 -6.11 20.85 -23.19
N HIS A 108 -7.33 20.49 -22.77
CA HIS A 108 -8.21 21.30 -21.91
C HIS A 108 -8.11 20.85 -20.44
N LYS A 109 -6.99 21.23 -19.82
CA LYS A 109 -6.47 20.66 -18.56
C LYS A 109 -7.36 20.81 -17.31
N PHE A 110 -8.31 21.74 -17.29
CA PHE A 110 -9.15 22.04 -16.11
C PHE A 110 -10.59 22.46 -16.44
N ALA A 111 -11.07 22.15 -17.65
CA ALA A 111 -12.36 22.66 -18.11
C ALA A 111 -13.58 21.95 -17.48
N SER A 112 -13.41 20.78 -16.86
CA SER A 112 -14.50 20.01 -16.25
C SER A 112 -14.55 20.20 -14.73
N GLY A 113 -15.73 20.59 -14.23
CA GLY A 113 -15.96 20.76 -12.79
C GLY A 113 -15.66 19.50 -11.96
N ASN A 114 -15.80 18.31 -12.55
CA ASN A 114 -15.45 17.04 -11.88
C ASN A 114 -13.96 16.94 -11.54
N MET A 115 -13.06 17.45 -12.38
CA MET A 115 -11.61 17.36 -12.12
C MET A 115 -11.21 18.24 -10.92
N ILE A 116 -11.82 19.43 -10.83
CA ILE A 116 -11.66 20.33 -9.68
C ILE A 116 -12.28 19.71 -8.43
N ALA A 117 -13.46 19.08 -8.54
CA ALA A 117 -14.10 18.40 -7.42
C ALA A 117 -13.21 17.28 -6.86
N MET A 118 -12.58 16.45 -7.69
CA MET A 118 -11.65 15.40 -7.23
C MET A 118 -10.41 15.99 -6.55
N LEU A 119 -9.86 17.09 -7.08
CA LEU A 119 -8.73 17.82 -6.49
C LEU A 119 -9.05 18.46 -5.13
N VAL A 120 -10.31 18.83 -4.88
CA VAL A 120 -10.74 19.39 -3.59
C VAL A 120 -11.13 18.29 -2.60
N ILE A 121 -11.80 17.23 -3.08
CA ILE A 121 -12.21 16.08 -2.26
C ILE A 121 -10.98 15.30 -1.76
N GLY A 122 -9.93 15.17 -2.58
CA GLY A 122 -8.69 14.46 -2.19
C GLY A 122 -8.05 14.99 -0.89
N PRO A 123 -7.72 16.30 -0.79
CA PRO A 123 -7.22 16.90 0.44
C PRO A 123 -8.19 16.78 1.61
N ILE A 124 -9.50 16.91 1.38
CA ILE A 124 -10.51 16.73 2.44
C ILE A 124 -10.45 15.30 2.98
N LEU A 125 -10.40 14.29 2.12
CA LEU A 125 -10.23 12.89 2.52
C LEU A 125 -8.93 12.66 3.31
N LEU A 126 -7.83 13.30 2.91
CA LEU A 126 -6.56 13.21 3.64
C LEU A 126 -6.62 13.90 5.02
N VAL A 127 -7.31 15.02 5.15
CA VAL A 127 -7.54 15.66 6.45
C VAL A 127 -8.40 14.77 7.34
N VAL A 128 -9.48 14.19 6.79
CA VAL A 128 -10.31 13.21 7.49
C VAL A 128 -9.49 11.98 7.91
N PHE A 129 -8.59 11.50 7.05
CA PHE A 129 -7.64 10.43 7.38
C PHE A 129 -6.76 10.79 8.57
N ILE A 130 -6.17 11.99 8.60
CA ILE A 130 -5.36 12.44 9.74
C ILE A 130 -6.19 12.45 11.04
N PHE A 131 -7.43 12.94 10.99
CA PHE A 131 -8.32 12.90 12.16
C PHE A 131 -8.70 11.48 12.58
N TRP A 132 -8.94 10.58 11.61
CA TRP A 132 -9.21 9.16 11.86
C TRP A 132 -8.01 8.50 12.54
N GLU A 133 -6.83 8.67 11.98
CA GLU A 133 -5.59 8.08 12.48
C GLU A 133 -5.21 8.60 13.88
N LEU A 134 -5.46 9.87 14.17
CA LEU A 134 -5.18 10.43 15.49
C LEU A 134 -6.18 10.02 16.57
N LYS A 135 -7.45 9.77 16.23
CA LYS A 135 -8.53 9.58 17.21
C LYS A 135 -9.06 8.15 17.31
N PHE A 136 -9.03 7.39 16.22
CA PHE A 136 -9.71 6.09 16.11
C PHE A 136 -8.78 4.93 15.77
N ALA A 137 -7.61 5.18 15.16
CA ALA A 137 -6.67 4.11 14.86
C ALA A 137 -6.03 3.56 16.14
N LYS A 138 -6.28 2.27 16.41
CA LYS A 138 -5.68 1.54 17.51
C LYS A 138 -4.21 1.22 17.24
N GLU A 139 -3.90 0.91 15.98
CA GLU A 139 -2.55 0.74 15.44
C GLU A 139 -2.40 1.69 14.23
N PRO A 140 -1.70 2.82 14.36
CA PRO A 140 -1.61 3.81 13.29
C PRO A 140 -0.82 3.27 12.10
N VAL A 141 -1.39 3.40 10.89
CA VAL A 141 -0.74 3.03 9.62
C VAL A 141 0.61 3.72 9.49
N VAL A 142 0.67 4.98 9.88
CA VAL A 142 1.90 5.75 10.05
C VAL A 142 2.37 5.57 11.49
N ALA A 143 3.24 4.58 11.69
CA ALA A 143 3.95 4.43 12.95
C ALA A 143 4.89 5.64 13.16
N TRP A 144 4.38 6.67 13.87
CA TRP A 144 5.09 7.90 14.22
C TRP A 144 6.47 7.64 14.85
N ARG A 145 6.66 6.48 15.48
CA ARG A 145 7.94 6.00 16.01
C ARG A 145 9.02 5.82 14.93
N PHE A 146 8.66 5.41 13.72
CA PHE A 146 9.63 5.29 12.61
C PHE A 146 9.96 6.66 12.02
N LEU A 147 8.97 7.53 11.85
CA LEU A 147 9.20 8.90 11.35
C LEU A 147 10.00 9.77 12.32
N ARG A 148 9.88 9.53 13.64
CA ARG A 148 10.65 10.24 14.67
C ARG A 148 12.07 9.67 14.86
N ASN A 149 12.36 8.50 14.31
CA ASN A 149 13.69 7.90 14.36
C ASN A 149 14.60 8.52 13.30
N ARG A 150 15.56 9.32 13.77
CA ARG A 150 16.51 10.05 12.92
C ARG A 150 17.29 9.15 11.96
N ASN A 151 17.52 7.89 12.32
CA ASN A 151 18.19 6.90 11.46
C ASN A 151 17.34 6.50 10.24
N ILE A 152 16.02 6.38 10.41
CA ILE A 152 15.11 6.00 9.32
C ILE A 152 14.90 7.19 8.38
N VAL A 153 14.72 8.38 8.95
CA VAL A 153 14.68 9.63 8.17
C VAL A 153 15.99 9.86 7.44
N GLY A 154 17.14 9.62 8.10
CA GLY A 154 18.46 9.71 7.49
C GLY A 154 18.64 8.73 6.33
N ALA A 155 18.24 7.47 6.49
CA ALA A 155 18.29 6.48 5.42
C ALA A 155 17.39 6.86 4.24
N ALA A 156 16.19 7.37 4.49
CA ALA A 156 15.26 7.85 3.46
C ALA A 156 15.82 9.07 2.71
N LEU A 157 16.41 10.02 3.43
CA LEU A 157 17.05 11.21 2.85
C LEU A 157 18.28 10.83 2.02
N ILE A 158 19.13 9.93 2.50
CA ILE A 158 20.29 9.44 1.73
C ILE A 158 19.82 8.74 0.46
N GLY A 159 18.79 7.90 0.53
CA GLY A 159 18.20 7.27 -0.66
C GLY A 159 17.66 8.28 -1.67
N LEU A 160 17.02 9.35 -1.20
CA LEU A 160 16.55 10.45 -2.04
C LEU A 160 17.73 11.20 -2.69
N CYS A 161 18.75 11.56 -1.91
CA CYS A 161 19.95 12.25 -2.39
C CYS A 161 20.72 11.42 -3.42
N VAL A 162 20.91 10.12 -3.19
CA VAL A 162 21.60 9.20 -4.10
C VAL A 162 20.84 9.01 -5.41
N ARG A 163 19.50 9.04 -5.38
CA ARG A 163 18.69 8.96 -6.61
C ARG A 163 18.72 10.26 -7.42
N THR A 164 19.01 11.40 -6.79
CA THR A 164 19.06 12.71 -7.45
C THR A 164 20.44 13.10 -7.99
N THR A 165 21.52 12.36 -7.69
CA THR A 165 22.82 12.58 -8.32
C THR A 165 22.84 11.93 -9.71
N PRO A 166 22.86 12.71 -10.81
CA PRO A 166 23.03 12.15 -12.14
C PRO A 166 24.47 11.67 -12.30
N LEU A 167 24.64 10.38 -12.60
CA LEU A 167 25.85 9.86 -13.26
C LEU A 167 25.60 9.83 -14.76
#